data_AF-A0A7Y2H9D0-F1
#
_entry.id   AF-A0A7Y2H9D0-F1
#
_cell.length_a   1.000
_cell.length_b   1.000
_cell.length_c   1.000
_cell.angle_alpha   90.00
_cell.angle_beta   90.00
_cell.angle_gamma   90.00
#
_symmetry.space_group_name_H-M   'P 1'
#
loop_
_entity.id
_entity.type
_entity.pdbx_description
1 polymer ?
#
loop_
_entity_poly.entity_id
_entity_poly.type
_entity_poly.pdbx_seq_one_letter_code
_entity_poly.pdbx_strand_id
1 'polypeptide(L)'
;MEWFDENPDLIFSGETTKNFTGRLKHFDSVSELPRINLLCEDKLIAIKLINTLAWFENGLTGLNLRFGWLNEDSHEITDVFDDETIFVGKSAYCNSFEKIFGSNTCKISRKARDKNIHIAYQRHFGYHGNPRSLSLGDIRKRMNYVDPLLRNVDGIFFFLDAIRKQDSNVENAFVSGMNIDEACIVARYAGMSQSNKLIYFNIGEGSITDESSQVTALLIWYYLEGSGNKNIEAIEHKNNHTYMVNNPYFENPVKFIKTNITGRWWYQHPEDNFFIPCTEDDYIAISEGRIPDNFVLTSVH
;
A
#
# COMPACT_ATOMS: atom_id res chain seq x y z
N MET A 1 12.03 -19.87 -6.66
CA MET A 1 11.05 -19.50 -5.63
C MET A 1 10.54 -20.78 -5.00
N GLU A 2 10.30 -20.76 -3.69
CA GLU A 2 9.73 -21.89 -2.96
C GLU A 2 8.40 -21.48 -2.33
N TRP A 3 7.38 -22.31 -2.51
CA TRP A 3 6.07 -22.11 -1.92
C TRP A 3 5.84 -23.08 -0.75
N PHE A 4 5.17 -22.61 0.29
CA PHE A 4 4.95 -23.39 1.50
C PHE A 4 4.07 -24.63 1.27
N ASP A 5 3.08 -24.54 0.40
CA ASP A 5 2.16 -25.62 0.03
C ASP A 5 2.86 -26.76 -0.73
N GLU A 6 3.93 -26.47 -1.48
CA GLU A 6 4.70 -27.43 -2.25
C GLU A 6 5.86 -28.08 -1.45
N ASN A 7 6.12 -27.64 -0.22
CA ASN A 7 7.24 -28.11 0.60
C ASN A 7 6.80 -28.58 2.01
N PRO A 8 6.36 -29.84 2.17
CA PRO A 8 5.76 -30.35 3.40
C PRO A 8 6.75 -30.54 4.56
N ASP A 9 8.06 -30.50 4.30
CA ASP A 9 9.11 -30.70 5.30
C ASP A 9 9.33 -29.46 6.20
N LEU A 10 8.65 -28.36 5.91
CA LEU A 10 8.71 -27.14 6.69
C LEU A 10 7.74 -27.18 7.87
N ILE A 11 8.26 -27.65 9.00
CA ILE A 11 7.54 -27.64 10.27
C ILE A 11 7.69 -26.26 10.91
N PHE A 12 6.67 -25.41 10.79
CA PHE A 12 6.58 -24.22 11.64
C PHE A 12 6.18 -24.63 13.07
N SER A 13 6.97 -24.21 14.06
CA SER A 13 6.79 -24.58 15.47
C SER A 13 5.77 -23.67 16.16
N GLY A 14 4.83 -24.26 16.90
CA GLY A 14 3.78 -23.54 17.66
C GLY A 14 2.36 -23.89 17.18
N GLU A 15 1.43 -24.08 18.12
CA GLU A 15 0.05 -24.49 17.81
C GLU A 15 -0.71 -23.42 16.98
N THR A 16 -0.56 -22.15 17.33
CA THR A 16 -1.12 -21.01 16.58
C THR A 16 -0.57 -20.95 15.15
N THR A 17 0.74 -21.14 14.97
CA THR A 17 1.35 -21.15 13.64
C THR A 17 0.86 -22.33 12.81
N LYS A 18 0.63 -23.51 13.41
CA LYS A 18 0.06 -24.67 12.72
C LYS A 18 -1.37 -24.42 12.23
N ASN A 19 -2.21 -23.75 13.02
CA ASN A 19 -3.57 -23.41 12.62
C ASN A 19 -3.56 -22.41 11.45
N PHE A 20 -2.75 -21.36 11.55
CA PHE A 20 -2.64 -20.35 10.49
C PHE A 20 -2.07 -20.94 9.20
N THR A 21 -0.98 -21.71 9.28
CA THR A 21 -0.35 -22.34 8.12
C THR A 21 -1.24 -23.41 7.49
N GLY A 22 -2.10 -24.08 8.27
CA GLY A 22 -3.16 -24.93 7.75
C GLY A 22 -4.10 -24.21 6.79
N ARG A 23 -4.40 -22.93 7.02
CA ARG A 23 -5.24 -22.11 6.11
C ARG A 23 -4.51 -21.74 4.83
N LEU A 24 -3.21 -21.47 4.88
CA LEU A 24 -2.39 -21.19 3.68
C LEU A 24 -2.35 -22.38 2.70
N LYS A 25 -2.54 -23.61 3.19
CA LYS A 25 -2.67 -24.81 2.33
C LYS A 25 -3.96 -24.85 1.51
N HIS A 26 -4.92 -23.96 1.78
CA HIS A 26 -6.16 -23.84 1.02
C HIS A 26 -6.04 -22.83 -0.13
N PHE A 27 -4.82 -22.42 -0.49
CA PHE A 27 -4.59 -21.69 -1.72
C PHE A 27 -5.17 -22.48 -2.90
N ASP A 28 -6.03 -21.83 -3.67
CA ASP A 28 -6.70 -22.43 -4.81
C ASP A 28 -6.46 -21.57 -6.04
N SER A 29 -5.67 -22.12 -6.98
CA SER A 29 -5.30 -21.44 -8.22
C SER A 29 -6.47 -21.26 -9.19
N VAL A 30 -7.58 -21.98 -8.97
CA VAL A 30 -8.80 -21.98 -9.79
C VAL A 30 -9.93 -21.18 -9.11
N SER A 31 -9.74 -20.71 -7.88
CA SER A 31 -10.74 -19.93 -7.16
C SER A 31 -11.06 -18.60 -7.84
N GLU A 32 -12.33 -18.19 -7.75
CA GLU A 32 -12.78 -16.85 -8.16
C GLU A 32 -12.35 -15.74 -7.17
N LEU A 33 -11.85 -16.12 -5.98
CA LEU A 33 -11.35 -15.17 -5.00
C LEU A 33 -10.03 -14.54 -5.47
N PRO A 34 -9.83 -13.23 -5.27
CA PRO A 34 -8.55 -12.57 -5.57
C PRO A 34 -7.38 -13.29 -4.90
N ARG A 35 -6.41 -13.70 -5.70
CA ARG A 35 -5.17 -14.32 -5.24
C ARG A 35 -4.24 -13.25 -4.70
N ILE A 36 -3.67 -13.51 -3.52
CA ILE A 36 -2.69 -12.64 -2.88
C ILE A 36 -1.45 -13.47 -2.60
N ASN A 37 -0.31 -13.05 -3.13
CA ASN A 37 0.98 -13.68 -2.88
C ASN A 37 1.69 -12.93 -1.74
N LEU A 38 2.03 -13.62 -0.66
CA LEU A 38 2.93 -13.12 0.37
C LEU A 38 4.31 -13.78 0.21
N LEU A 39 5.27 -13.00 -0.26
CA LEU A 39 6.63 -13.44 -0.54
C LEU A 39 7.64 -12.77 0.37
N CYS A 40 8.63 -13.55 0.80
CA CYS A 40 9.80 -13.05 1.53
C CYS A 40 11.07 -13.19 0.70
N GLU A 41 12.01 -12.26 0.87
CA GLU A 41 13.31 -12.32 0.20
C GLU A 41 14.10 -13.60 0.54
N ASP A 42 13.99 -14.08 1.76
CA ASP A 42 14.67 -15.30 2.18
C ASP A 42 13.83 -16.11 3.20
N LYS A 43 14.26 -17.35 3.42
CA LYS A 43 13.61 -18.29 4.32
C LYS A 43 13.63 -17.86 5.79
N LEU A 44 14.65 -17.14 6.24
CA LEU A 44 14.75 -16.68 7.63
C LEU A 44 13.72 -15.59 7.92
N ILE A 45 13.56 -14.63 6.99
CA ILE A 45 12.50 -13.62 7.04
C ILE A 45 11.14 -14.32 7.03
N ALA A 46 10.95 -15.29 6.14
CA ALA A 46 9.69 -16.03 6.04
C ALA A 46 9.29 -16.72 7.35
N ILE A 47 10.19 -17.48 7.97
CA ILE A 47 9.94 -18.19 9.24
C ILE A 47 9.56 -17.22 10.35
N LYS A 48 10.26 -16.08 10.43
CA LYS A 48 10.02 -15.11 11.49
C LYS A 48 8.70 -14.36 11.30
N LEU A 49 8.41 -13.97 10.05
CA LEU A 49 7.19 -13.27 9.70
C LEU A 49 5.95 -14.15 9.92
N ILE A 50 5.97 -15.40 9.46
CA ILE A 50 4.80 -16.29 9.56
C ILE A 50 4.42 -16.60 11.01
N ASN A 51 5.40 -16.80 11.88
CA ASN A 51 5.17 -16.99 13.32
C ASN A 51 4.48 -15.78 13.95
N THR A 52 4.80 -14.58 13.46
CA THR A 52 4.24 -13.33 13.99
C THR A 52 2.86 -13.05 13.40
N LEU A 53 2.66 -13.30 12.10
CA LEU A 53 1.35 -13.17 11.44
C LEU A 53 0.30 -14.10 12.04
N ALA A 54 0.71 -15.29 12.51
CA ALA A 54 -0.19 -16.22 13.19
C ALA A 54 -0.89 -15.61 14.42
N TRP A 55 -0.31 -14.58 15.06
CA TRP A 55 -0.94 -13.89 16.19
C TRP A 55 -2.19 -13.07 15.77
N PHE A 56 -2.31 -12.76 14.48
CA PHE A 56 -3.40 -11.94 13.92
C PHE A 56 -4.43 -12.76 13.13
N GLU A 57 -4.49 -14.08 13.34
CA GLU A 57 -5.24 -15.03 12.50
C GLU A 57 -6.75 -14.77 12.36
N ASN A 58 -7.36 -14.10 13.34
CA ASN A 58 -8.82 -13.90 13.39
C ASN A 58 -9.35 -12.95 12.29
N GLY A 59 -8.49 -12.09 11.73
CA GLY A 59 -8.88 -11.15 10.67
C GLY A 59 -8.56 -11.59 9.25
N LEU A 60 -7.87 -12.73 9.08
CA LEU A 60 -7.36 -13.18 7.79
C LEU A 60 -8.19 -14.31 7.17
N THR A 61 -9.42 -14.53 7.65
CA THR A 61 -10.31 -15.58 7.13
C THR A 61 -10.90 -15.20 5.78
N GLY A 62 -10.91 -16.14 4.83
CA GLY A 62 -11.55 -15.95 3.51
C GLY A 62 -10.67 -15.31 2.44
N LEU A 63 -9.38 -15.10 2.71
CA LEU A 63 -8.40 -14.64 1.72
C LEU A 63 -7.75 -15.83 1.00
N ASN A 64 -7.60 -15.75 -0.32
CA ASN A 64 -6.85 -16.72 -1.12
C ASN A 64 -5.35 -16.38 -1.10
N LEU A 65 -4.73 -16.58 0.06
CA LEU A 65 -3.35 -16.17 0.35
C LEU A 65 -2.37 -17.31 0.08
N ARG A 66 -1.37 -17.06 -0.78
CA ARG A 66 -0.22 -17.96 -1.01
C ARG A 66 1.00 -17.44 -0.28
N PHE A 67 1.78 -18.31 0.35
CA PHE A 67 2.98 -17.91 1.11
C PHE A 67 4.25 -18.60 0.59
N GLY A 68 5.31 -17.83 0.38
CA GLY A 68 6.58 -18.35 -0.14
C GLY A 68 7.78 -17.45 0.13
N TRP A 69 8.95 -17.90 -0.33
CA TRP A 69 10.20 -17.13 -0.27
C TRP A 69 11.06 -17.37 -1.50
N LEU A 70 12.03 -16.47 -1.73
CA LEU A 70 13.02 -16.65 -2.78
C LEU A 70 14.10 -17.63 -2.33
N ASN A 71 14.62 -18.39 -3.29
CA ASN A 71 15.80 -19.24 -3.14
C ASN A 71 16.92 -18.73 -4.06
N GLU A 72 18.15 -19.23 -3.86
CA GLU A 72 19.35 -18.76 -4.57
C GLU A 72 19.22 -18.82 -6.11
N ASP A 73 18.38 -19.72 -6.63
CA ASP A 73 18.11 -19.90 -8.08
C ASP A 73 16.96 -19.02 -8.63
N SER A 74 16.37 -18.14 -7.81
CA SER A 74 15.26 -17.28 -8.24
C SER A 74 15.75 -16.13 -9.12
N HIS A 75 15.80 -16.33 -10.44
CA HIS A 75 16.35 -15.34 -11.36
C HIS A 75 15.35 -14.34 -11.97
N GLU A 76 14.05 -14.67 -12.03
CA GLU A 76 12.99 -13.75 -12.51
C GLU A 76 11.71 -13.90 -11.66
N ILE A 77 11.17 -12.78 -11.18
CA ILE A 77 9.99 -12.72 -10.27
C ILE A 77 8.80 -12.01 -10.95
N THR A 78 8.90 -11.72 -12.25
CA THR A 78 7.91 -10.93 -12.98
C THR A 78 6.53 -11.57 -13.01
N ASP A 79 6.48 -12.89 -13.11
CA ASP A 79 5.23 -13.66 -13.28
C ASP A 79 4.34 -13.62 -12.04
N VAL A 80 4.88 -13.21 -10.89
CA VAL A 80 4.11 -13.14 -9.64
C VAL A 80 3.20 -11.90 -9.58
N PHE A 81 3.51 -10.87 -10.37
CA PHE A 81 2.77 -9.61 -10.39
C PHE A 81 1.50 -9.63 -11.26
N ASP A 82 1.14 -10.79 -11.81
CA ASP A 82 -0.21 -11.01 -12.37
C ASP A 82 -1.27 -10.98 -11.28
N ASP A 83 -0.90 -11.41 -10.07
CA ASP A 83 -1.72 -11.33 -8.86
C ASP A 83 -1.18 -10.25 -7.92
N GLU A 84 -2.02 -9.84 -6.96
CA GLU A 84 -1.61 -8.91 -5.92
C GLU A 84 -0.49 -9.53 -5.07
N THR A 85 0.63 -8.82 -4.94
CA THR A 85 1.82 -9.34 -4.28
C THR A 85 2.24 -8.43 -3.12
N ILE A 86 2.36 -9.04 -1.95
CA ILE A 86 3.01 -8.49 -0.77
C ILE A 86 4.42 -9.07 -0.73
N PHE A 87 5.43 -8.23 -0.84
CA PHE A 87 6.82 -8.66 -0.75
C PHE A 87 7.49 -8.06 0.49
N VAL A 88 8.21 -8.88 1.26
CA VAL A 88 8.96 -8.46 2.44
C VAL A 88 10.44 -8.74 2.24
N GLY A 89 11.27 -7.70 2.27
CA GLY A 89 12.71 -7.85 2.03
C GLY A 89 13.53 -6.61 2.35
N LYS A 90 14.81 -6.68 1.97
CA LYS A 90 15.85 -5.67 2.16
C LYS A 90 16.05 -4.84 0.88
N SER A 91 16.81 -3.75 0.95
CA SER A 91 16.82 -2.78 -0.17
C SER A 91 17.36 -3.30 -1.50
N ALA A 92 18.06 -4.44 -1.53
CA ALA A 92 18.62 -5.01 -2.75
C ALA A 92 17.55 -5.24 -3.85
N TYR A 93 16.39 -5.81 -3.49
CA TYR A 93 15.32 -6.12 -4.45
C TYR A 93 14.45 -4.91 -4.82
N CYS A 94 14.47 -3.85 -4.00
CA CYS A 94 13.67 -2.65 -4.21
C CYS A 94 13.93 -2.03 -5.59
N ASN A 95 15.21 -1.85 -5.95
CA ASN A 95 15.58 -1.24 -7.24
C ASN A 95 15.12 -2.06 -8.44
N SER A 96 15.11 -3.38 -8.33
CA SER A 96 14.67 -4.26 -9.42
C SER A 96 13.17 -4.13 -9.64
N PHE A 97 12.38 -4.13 -8.57
CA PHE A 97 10.94 -3.96 -8.67
C PHE A 97 10.54 -2.53 -9.06
N GLU A 98 11.25 -1.51 -8.59
CA GLU A 98 11.02 -0.12 -9.05
C GLU A 98 11.14 0.01 -10.58
N LYS A 99 12.09 -0.72 -11.20
CA LYS A 99 12.24 -0.73 -12.66
C LYS A 99 11.06 -1.40 -13.38
N ILE A 100 10.42 -2.39 -12.76
CA ILE A 100 9.27 -3.10 -13.34
C ILE A 100 8.06 -2.18 -13.41
N PHE A 101 7.78 -1.45 -12.32
CA PHE A 101 6.59 -0.58 -12.21
C PHE A 101 6.82 0.85 -12.73
N GLY A 102 8.07 1.26 -12.95
CA GLY A 102 8.43 2.54 -13.55
C GLY A 102 7.96 3.75 -12.73
N SER A 103 7.36 4.73 -13.40
CA SER A 103 6.96 6.00 -12.77
C SER A 103 5.63 5.93 -12.00
N ASN A 104 4.83 4.88 -12.17
CA ASN A 104 3.54 4.75 -11.48
C ASN A 104 3.70 4.08 -10.10
N THR A 105 4.61 4.62 -9.30
CA THR A 105 4.97 4.07 -7.99
C THR A 105 4.92 5.13 -6.90
N CYS A 106 4.61 4.69 -5.69
CA CYS A 106 4.67 5.51 -4.48
C CYS A 106 5.68 4.93 -3.49
N LYS A 107 6.48 5.81 -2.87
CA LYS A 107 7.44 5.47 -1.83
C LYS A 107 6.99 6.04 -0.50
N ILE A 108 6.70 5.18 0.47
CA ILE A 108 6.48 5.57 1.86
C ILE A 108 7.81 5.39 2.56
N SER A 109 8.58 6.46 2.70
CA SER A 109 9.94 6.39 3.22
C SER A 109 10.31 7.68 3.94
N ARG A 110 11.37 7.63 4.74
CA ARG A 110 11.82 8.83 5.45
C ARG A 110 12.43 9.90 4.51
N LYS A 111 12.89 9.52 3.31
CA LYS A 111 13.59 10.45 2.39
C LYS A 111 12.83 10.60 1.09
N ALA A 112 12.77 11.82 0.54
CA ALA A 112 12.25 12.05 -0.80
C ALA A 112 13.40 12.49 -1.72
N ARG A 113 13.80 11.63 -2.68
CA ARG A 113 15.03 11.81 -3.47
C ARG A 113 14.83 11.84 -4.98
N ASP A 114 13.65 11.48 -5.47
CA ASP A 114 13.35 11.34 -6.89
C ASP A 114 12.00 11.99 -7.23
N LYS A 115 11.55 11.81 -8.48
CA LYS A 115 10.29 12.35 -8.99
C LYS A 115 9.07 11.47 -8.66
N ASN A 116 9.25 10.27 -8.11
CA ASN A 116 8.13 9.41 -7.72
C ASN A 116 7.40 10.03 -6.53
N ILE A 117 6.17 9.61 -6.25
CA ILE A 117 5.41 10.17 -5.14
C ILE A 117 6.01 9.67 -3.83
N HIS A 118 6.36 10.59 -2.91
CA HIS A 118 6.83 10.25 -1.57
C HIS A 118 5.80 10.58 -0.51
N ILE A 119 5.63 9.69 0.47
CA ILE A 119 4.75 9.87 1.62
C ILE A 119 5.58 9.71 2.90
N ALA A 120 5.25 10.51 3.91
CA ALA A 120 5.84 10.48 5.26
C ALA A 120 7.31 10.89 5.37
N TYR A 121 7.91 11.43 4.31
CA TYR A 121 9.30 11.90 4.35
C TYR A 121 9.48 13.06 5.34
N GLN A 122 10.62 13.15 6.01
CA GLN A 122 10.93 14.33 6.80
C GLN A 122 11.39 15.46 5.87
N ARG A 123 10.87 16.67 6.05
CA ARG A 123 11.14 17.81 5.15
C ARG A 123 12.63 18.14 4.99
N HIS A 124 13.44 17.94 6.02
CA HIS A 124 14.89 18.16 5.96
C HIS A 124 15.66 17.06 5.19
N PHE A 125 15.01 15.95 4.84
CA PHE A 125 15.52 14.89 3.97
C PHE A 125 14.80 14.84 2.61
N GLY A 126 13.95 15.82 2.32
CA GLY A 126 13.13 15.84 1.10
C GLY A 126 13.66 16.78 0.03
N TYR A 127 13.56 16.35 -1.22
CA TYR A 127 13.73 17.22 -2.39
C TYR A 127 12.48 18.09 -2.59
N HIS A 128 12.64 19.42 -2.58
CA HIS A 128 11.53 20.37 -2.66
C HIS A 128 10.86 20.47 -4.05
N GLY A 129 11.33 19.74 -5.05
CA GLY A 129 10.79 19.78 -6.42
C GLY A 129 9.75 18.70 -6.75
N ASN A 130 9.04 18.16 -5.75
CA ASN A 130 7.96 17.19 -5.96
C ASN A 130 6.67 17.61 -5.22
N PRO A 131 5.79 18.40 -5.85
CA PRO A 131 4.59 18.94 -5.21
C PRO A 131 3.53 17.87 -4.87
N ARG A 132 3.58 16.69 -5.52
CA ARG A 132 2.63 15.60 -5.26
C ARG A 132 2.96 14.79 -3.99
N SER A 133 4.13 15.03 -3.39
CA SER A 133 4.61 14.27 -2.23
C SER A 133 4.15 14.88 -0.90
N LEU A 134 3.77 14.04 0.06
CA LEU A 134 3.32 14.46 1.38
C LEU A 134 4.42 14.25 2.42
N SER A 135 4.85 15.33 3.09
CA SER A 135 5.79 15.20 4.20
C SER A 135 5.11 14.64 5.44
N LEU A 136 5.91 14.19 6.41
CA LEU A 136 5.43 13.76 7.73
C LEU A 136 4.51 14.81 8.39
N GLY A 137 4.80 16.10 8.21
CA GLY A 137 3.97 17.19 8.75
C GLY A 137 2.65 17.36 8.01
N ASP A 138 2.58 16.99 6.73
CA ASP A 138 1.36 17.11 5.93
C ASP A 138 0.39 15.98 6.28
N ILE A 139 0.88 14.74 6.36
CA ILE A 139 0.05 13.57 6.71
C ILE A 139 -0.52 13.67 8.13
N ARG A 140 0.22 14.30 9.07
CA ARG A 140 -0.27 14.54 10.44
C ARG A 140 -1.42 15.53 10.51
N LYS A 141 -1.45 16.49 9.59
CA LYS A 141 -2.54 17.47 9.52
C LYS A 141 -3.73 16.90 8.76
N ARG A 142 -3.46 16.10 7.72
CA ARG A 142 -4.46 15.66 6.73
C ARG A 142 -4.16 14.24 6.26
N MET A 143 -4.40 13.25 7.13
CA MET A 143 -4.12 11.84 6.84
C MET A 143 -4.93 11.31 5.65
N ASN A 144 -6.14 11.85 5.44
CA ASN A 144 -7.01 11.54 4.31
C ASN A 144 -6.40 11.84 2.93
N TYR A 145 -5.34 12.67 2.85
CA TYR A 145 -4.65 12.96 1.59
C TYR A 145 -3.75 11.82 1.12
N VAL A 146 -3.44 10.84 1.99
CA VAL A 146 -2.65 9.66 1.61
C VAL A 146 -3.43 8.76 0.65
N ASP A 147 -4.73 8.56 0.91
CA ASP A 147 -5.54 7.61 0.14
C ASP A 147 -5.58 7.92 -1.37
N PRO A 148 -5.80 9.16 -1.84
CA PRO A 148 -5.74 9.49 -3.26
C PRO A 148 -4.39 9.19 -3.93
N LEU A 149 -3.27 9.33 -3.21
CA LEU A 149 -1.94 9.09 -3.75
C LEU A 149 -1.62 7.60 -3.92
N LEU A 150 -2.29 6.73 -3.16
CA LEU A 150 -2.08 5.29 -3.20
C LEU A 150 -3.09 4.57 -4.11
N ARG A 151 -4.21 5.21 -4.45
CA ARG A 151 -5.34 4.53 -5.10
C ARG A 151 -5.09 4.08 -6.55
N ASN A 152 -4.20 4.78 -7.26
CA ASN A 152 -3.93 4.57 -8.69
C ASN A 152 -2.47 4.20 -9.00
N VAL A 153 -1.67 3.86 -7.99
CA VAL A 153 -0.28 3.40 -8.21
C VAL A 153 -0.22 1.89 -8.36
N ASP A 154 0.63 1.41 -9.26
CA ASP A 154 0.80 -0.02 -9.52
C ASP A 154 1.75 -0.69 -8.52
N GLY A 155 2.68 0.10 -7.94
CA GLY A 155 3.66 -0.36 -6.97
C GLY A 155 3.83 0.60 -5.80
N ILE A 156 3.75 0.06 -4.58
CA ILE A 156 3.93 0.78 -3.33
C ILE A 156 5.17 0.24 -2.61
N PHE A 157 6.13 1.10 -2.31
CA PHE A 157 7.34 0.76 -1.59
C PHE A 157 7.29 1.35 -0.19
N PHE A 158 6.92 0.54 0.78
CA PHE A 158 6.81 0.92 2.18
C PHE A 158 8.09 0.57 2.94
N PHE A 159 8.90 1.57 3.19
CA PHE A 159 10.09 1.46 4.02
C PHE A 159 9.73 1.65 5.49
N LEU A 160 10.07 0.66 6.32
CA LEU A 160 9.88 0.76 7.77
C LEU A 160 10.68 1.91 8.40
N ASP A 161 11.65 2.48 7.70
CA ASP A 161 12.38 3.67 8.14
C ASP A 161 11.53 4.97 8.13
N ALA A 162 10.35 4.94 7.48
CA ALA A 162 9.34 6.00 7.55
C ALA A 162 8.68 6.06 8.94
N ILE A 163 8.70 4.95 9.67
CA ILE A 163 8.15 4.83 11.02
C ILE A 163 9.25 5.21 12.03
N ARG A 164 8.88 5.96 13.06
CA ARG A 164 9.82 6.44 14.08
C ARG A 164 10.56 5.27 14.72
N LYS A 165 11.86 5.48 14.99
CA LYS A 165 12.79 4.45 15.49
C LYS A 165 12.26 3.61 16.65
N GLN A 166 11.60 4.26 17.62
CA GLN A 166 11.05 3.62 18.81
C GLN A 166 9.86 2.68 18.53
N ASP A 167 9.17 2.86 17.41
CA ASP A 167 8.06 2.00 17.00
C ASP A 167 8.55 0.95 15.99
N SER A 168 9.39 1.31 15.02
CA SER A 168 9.82 0.39 13.94
C SER A 168 10.92 -0.59 14.34
N ASN A 169 11.77 -0.21 15.29
CA ASN A 169 12.97 -0.97 15.68
C ASN A 169 13.95 -1.29 14.53
N VAL A 170 13.83 -0.61 13.39
CA VAL A 170 14.75 -0.74 12.26
C VAL A 170 16.00 0.09 12.51
N GLU A 171 17.18 -0.47 12.22
CA GLU A 171 18.48 0.15 12.52
C GLU A 171 18.59 1.60 12.04
N ASN A 172 18.25 1.83 10.77
CA ASN A 172 18.42 3.12 10.07
C ASN A 172 17.21 4.07 10.17
N ALA A 173 16.19 3.73 10.96
CA ALA A 173 15.05 4.59 11.22
C ALA A 173 15.45 5.81 12.06
N PHE A 174 14.76 6.93 11.85
CA PHE A 174 15.05 8.18 12.55
C PHE A 174 14.12 8.37 13.75
N VAL A 175 14.54 9.19 14.72
CA VAL A 175 13.77 9.44 15.96
C VAL A 175 12.39 10.05 15.69
N SER A 176 12.25 10.81 14.60
CA SER A 176 10.98 11.29 14.09
C SER A 176 10.56 10.48 12.86
N GLY A 177 9.30 10.08 12.81
CA GLY A 177 8.67 9.36 11.71
C GLY A 177 7.18 9.21 12.02
N MET A 178 6.46 8.46 11.20
CA MET A 178 5.10 8.02 11.55
C MET A 178 5.13 7.25 12.86
N ASN A 179 4.10 7.39 13.68
CA ASN A 179 3.84 6.41 14.72
C ASN A 179 3.22 5.15 14.10
N ILE A 180 3.08 4.08 14.89
CA ILE A 180 2.53 2.82 14.39
C ILE A 180 1.08 2.94 13.90
N ASP A 181 0.24 3.75 14.55
CA ASP A 181 -1.17 3.94 14.19
C ASP A 181 -1.31 4.61 12.81
N GLU A 182 -0.53 5.68 12.58
CA GLU A 182 -0.42 6.37 11.29
C GLU A 182 0.02 5.39 10.20
N ALA A 183 1.03 4.57 10.47
CA ALA A 183 1.52 3.57 9.52
C ALA A 183 0.46 2.51 9.18
N CYS A 184 -0.33 2.07 10.16
CA CYS A 184 -1.44 1.14 9.95
C CYS A 184 -2.53 1.74 9.06
N ILE A 185 -2.88 3.02 9.25
CA ILE A 185 -3.82 3.74 8.37
C ILE A 185 -3.29 3.78 6.93
N VAL A 186 -2.01 4.11 6.75
CA VAL A 186 -1.38 4.14 5.43
C VAL A 186 -1.37 2.75 4.78
N ALA A 187 -1.02 1.70 5.53
CA ALA A 187 -1.02 0.32 5.02
C ALA A 187 -2.43 -0.13 4.61
N ARG A 188 -3.45 0.24 5.38
CA ARG A 188 -4.85 -0.01 5.05
C ARG A 188 -5.27 0.68 3.76
N TYR A 189 -4.92 1.96 3.59
CA TYR A 189 -5.20 2.68 2.33
C TYR A 189 -4.49 2.03 1.13
N ALA A 190 -3.25 1.57 1.30
CA ALA A 190 -2.53 0.82 0.26
C ALA A 190 -3.28 -0.45 -0.14
N GLY A 191 -3.77 -1.22 0.83
CA GLY A 191 -4.53 -2.45 0.57
C GLY A 191 -5.85 -2.21 -0.14
N MET A 192 -6.53 -1.09 0.17
CA MET A 192 -7.77 -0.72 -0.50
C MET A 192 -7.57 -0.18 -1.93
N SER A 193 -6.35 -0.16 -2.47
CA SER A 193 -6.05 0.26 -3.84
C SER A 193 -6.46 -0.82 -4.85
N GLN A 194 -7.13 -0.43 -5.93
CA GLN A 194 -7.55 -1.37 -6.98
C GLN A 194 -6.47 -1.58 -8.05
N SER A 195 -5.58 -0.59 -8.23
CA SER A 195 -4.49 -0.65 -9.21
C SER A 195 -3.24 -1.31 -8.68
N ASN A 196 -3.07 -1.39 -7.35
CA ASN A 196 -1.85 -1.89 -6.74
C ASN A 196 -1.63 -3.38 -7.04
N LYS A 197 -0.47 -3.68 -7.64
CA LYS A 197 -0.01 -5.05 -7.91
C LYS A 197 1.09 -5.48 -6.97
N LEU A 198 1.90 -4.55 -6.46
CA LEU A 198 2.97 -4.82 -5.51
C LEU A 198 2.92 -3.85 -4.33
N ILE A 199 2.84 -4.38 -3.11
CA ILE A 199 3.34 -3.67 -1.93
C ILE A 199 4.64 -4.32 -1.44
N TYR A 200 5.69 -3.52 -1.37
CA TYR A 200 7.01 -3.92 -0.88
C TYR A 200 7.25 -3.36 0.52
N PHE A 201 7.35 -4.22 1.53
CA PHE A 201 7.77 -3.84 2.87
C PHE A 201 9.30 -3.99 2.99
N ASN A 202 9.99 -2.84 2.98
CA ASN A 202 11.43 -2.80 3.20
C ASN A 202 11.74 -2.79 4.70
N ILE A 203 12.38 -3.86 5.17
CA ILE A 203 12.71 -4.08 6.59
C ILE A 203 14.09 -3.53 7.00
N GLY A 204 14.79 -2.84 6.09
CA GLY A 204 16.17 -2.39 6.26
C GLY A 204 17.21 -3.47 5.90
N GLU A 205 18.49 -3.17 6.14
CA GLU A 205 19.61 -4.06 5.75
C GLU A 205 19.96 -5.12 6.80
N GLY A 206 19.61 -4.85 8.06
CA GLY A 206 19.91 -5.72 9.19
C GLY A 206 19.12 -7.03 9.17
N SER A 207 19.41 -7.90 10.14
CA SER A 207 18.55 -9.05 10.41
C SER A 207 17.20 -8.61 10.94
N ILE A 208 16.13 -9.28 10.53
CA ILE A 208 14.79 -9.04 11.07
C ILE A 208 14.76 -9.33 12.58
N THR A 209 14.46 -8.31 13.39
CA THR A 209 14.27 -8.41 14.85
C THR A 209 12.85 -8.87 15.16
N ASP A 210 12.59 -9.32 16.40
CA ASP A 210 11.24 -9.76 16.81
C ASP A 210 10.25 -8.59 16.76
N GLU A 211 10.70 -7.40 17.13
CA GLU A 211 9.92 -6.17 17.10
C GLU A 211 9.63 -5.74 15.67
N SER A 212 10.63 -5.76 14.78
CA SER A 212 10.42 -5.41 13.37
C SER A 212 9.53 -6.43 12.63
N SER A 213 9.52 -7.71 13.04
CA SER A 213 8.59 -8.69 12.48
C SER A 213 7.16 -8.46 12.98
N GLN A 214 6.97 -8.04 14.24
CA GLN A 214 5.66 -7.61 14.77
C GLN A 214 5.11 -6.41 14.02
N VAL A 215 5.94 -5.39 13.81
CA VAL A 215 5.54 -4.22 13.03
C VAL A 215 5.17 -4.60 11.60
N THR A 216 6.02 -5.37 10.91
CA THR A 216 5.74 -5.82 9.53
C THR A 216 4.46 -6.64 9.46
N ALA A 217 4.26 -7.60 10.37
CA ALA A 217 3.05 -8.42 10.43
C ALA A 217 1.79 -7.59 10.67
N LEU A 218 1.86 -6.59 11.55
CA LEU A 218 0.75 -5.67 11.81
C LEU A 218 0.38 -4.84 10.57
N LEU A 219 1.38 -4.30 9.85
CA LEU A 219 1.14 -3.55 8.62
C LEU A 219 0.55 -4.44 7.52
N ILE A 220 1.05 -5.67 7.37
CA ILE A 220 0.49 -6.65 6.43
C ILE A 220 -0.96 -6.96 6.78
N TRP A 221 -1.28 -7.13 8.07
CA TRP A 221 -2.66 -7.39 8.48
C TRP A 221 -3.60 -6.25 8.07
N TYR A 222 -3.22 -4.99 8.33
CA TYR A 222 -4.02 -3.83 7.92
C TYR A 222 -4.11 -3.67 6.39
N TYR A 223 -3.03 -4.01 5.69
CA TYR A 223 -3.04 -4.08 4.23
C TYR A 223 -4.04 -5.13 3.73
N LEU A 224 -4.03 -6.34 4.29
CA LEU A 224 -4.94 -7.43 3.91
C LEU A 224 -6.39 -7.10 4.23
N GLU A 225 -6.67 -6.45 5.37
CA GLU A 225 -7.99 -5.93 5.69
C GLU A 225 -8.44 -4.88 4.65
N GLY A 226 -7.53 -3.99 4.24
CA GLY A 226 -7.80 -3.04 3.17
C GLY A 226 -8.11 -3.73 1.84
N SER A 227 -7.34 -4.76 1.48
CA SER A 227 -7.51 -5.54 0.24
C SER A 227 -8.84 -6.30 0.22
N GLY A 228 -9.27 -6.88 1.35
CA GLY A 228 -10.60 -7.46 1.49
C GLY A 228 -11.74 -6.46 1.23
N ASN A 229 -11.49 -5.17 1.44
CA ASN A 229 -12.47 -4.11 1.23
C ASN A 229 -12.38 -3.41 -0.14
N LYS A 230 -11.41 -3.76 -1.00
CA LYS A 230 -11.13 -3.00 -2.24
C LYS A 230 -12.25 -3.07 -3.28
N ASN A 231 -13.03 -4.16 -3.29
CA ASN A 231 -14.11 -4.41 -4.27
C ASN A 231 -15.52 -4.07 -3.74
N ILE A 232 -15.60 -3.45 -2.56
CA ILE A 232 -16.90 -3.19 -1.91
C ILE A 232 -17.71 -2.10 -2.64
N GLU A 233 -17.07 -1.28 -3.49
CA GLU A 233 -17.75 -0.16 -4.14
C GLU A 233 -17.36 0.03 -5.60
N ALA A 234 -18.38 0.12 -6.46
CA ALA A 234 -18.24 0.65 -7.82
C ALA A 234 -18.49 2.15 -7.82
N ILE A 235 -17.68 2.91 -8.57
CA ILE A 235 -17.82 4.37 -8.69
C ILE A 235 -19.22 4.76 -9.18
N GLU A 236 -19.78 3.98 -10.10
CA GLU A 236 -21.10 4.22 -10.71
C GLU A 236 -22.27 3.61 -9.92
N HIS A 237 -22.04 3.13 -8.69
CA HIS A 237 -23.10 2.53 -7.90
C HIS A 237 -24.20 3.56 -7.56
N LYS A 238 -25.47 3.16 -7.72
CA LYS A 238 -26.64 4.06 -7.60
C LYS A 238 -26.79 4.75 -6.24
N ASN A 239 -26.25 4.15 -5.18
CA ASN A 239 -26.31 4.70 -3.82
C ASN A 239 -25.19 5.71 -3.53
N ASN A 240 -24.26 5.94 -4.46
CA ASN A 240 -23.22 6.94 -4.29
C ASN A 240 -23.80 8.35 -4.42
N HIS A 241 -23.22 9.31 -3.69
CA HIS A 241 -23.65 10.70 -3.74
C HIS A 241 -22.91 11.43 -4.85
N THR A 242 -23.65 12.04 -5.77
CA THR A 242 -23.10 12.84 -6.88
C THR A 242 -23.30 14.32 -6.62
N TYR A 243 -22.24 15.11 -6.79
CA TYR A 243 -22.25 16.56 -6.62
C TYR A 243 -21.80 17.21 -7.93
N MET A 244 -22.61 18.14 -8.46
CA MET A 244 -22.28 18.93 -9.64
C MET A 244 -21.85 20.33 -9.19
N VAL A 245 -20.64 20.73 -9.56
CA VAL A 245 -20.03 21.99 -9.13
C VAL A 245 -19.78 22.87 -10.33
N ASN A 246 -20.43 24.02 -10.37
CA ASN A 246 -20.10 25.08 -11.32
C ASN A 246 -18.91 25.86 -10.76
N ASN A 247 -17.87 26.09 -11.57
CA ASN A 247 -16.80 27.00 -11.20
C ASN A 247 -16.38 27.88 -12.40
N PRO A 248 -15.62 28.96 -12.16
CA PRO A 248 -15.18 29.87 -13.23
C PRO A 248 -14.10 29.30 -14.17
N TYR A 249 -13.54 28.14 -13.86
CA TYR A 249 -12.38 27.57 -14.57
C TYR A 249 -12.75 26.51 -15.60
N PHE A 250 -13.90 25.86 -15.44
CA PHE A 250 -14.40 24.85 -16.36
C PHE A 250 -15.65 25.39 -17.06
N GLU A 251 -15.73 25.20 -18.38
CA GLU A 251 -16.90 25.61 -19.17
C GLU A 251 -18.16 24.84 -18.76
N ASN A 252 -18.00 23.60 -18.32
CA ASN A 252 -19.07 22.71 -17.88
C ASN A 252 -18.97 22.42 -16.38
N PRO A 253 -20.11 22.12 -15.71
CA PRO A 253 -20.10 21.71 -14.31
C PRO A 253 -19.23 20.47 -14.11
N VAL A 254 -18.39 20.51 -13.09
CA VAL A 254 -17.55 19.38 -12.68
C VAL A 254 -18.36 18.41 -11.83
N LYS A 255 -18.18 17.10 -12.08
CA LYS A 255 -18.82 16.04 -11.28
C LYS A 255 -17.87 15.50 -10.22
N PHE A 256 -18.34 15.47 -8.98
CA PHE A 256 -17.74 14.74 -7.87
C PHE A 256 -18.65 13.59 -7.43
N ILE A 257 -18.04 12.49 -7.00
CA ILE A 257 -18.75 11.33 -6.46
C ILE A 257 -18.14 10.98 -5.10
N LYS A 258 -18.99 10.90 -4.07
CA LYS A 258 -18.65 10.32 -2.77
C LYS A 258 -19.27 8.93 -2.66
N THR A 259 -18.43 7.92 -2.50
CA THR A 259 -18.92 6.55 -2.33
C THR A 259 -19.56 6.38 -0.96
N ASN A 260 -20.65 5.60 -0.90
CA ASN A 260 -21.54 5.61 0.27
C ASN A 260 -21.03 4.80 1.48
N ILE A 261 -20.24 3.76 1.26
CA ILE A 261 -19.73 2.85 2.29
C ILE A 261 -18.30 3.20 2.72
N THR A 262 -17.36 3.52 1.80
CA THR A 262 -16.00 3.93 2.20
C THR A 262 -15.84 5.45 2.38
N GLY A 263 -16.77 6.25 1.86
CA GLY A 263 -16.68 7.71 1.91
C GLY A 263 -15.60 8.29 1.00
N ARG A 264 -15.04 7.50 0.07
CA ARG A 264 -13.99 7.93 -0.86
C ARG A 264 -14.53 8.88 -1.90
N TRP A 265 -13.75 9.91 -2.18
CA TRP A 265 -14.08 10.94 -3.15
C TRP A 265 -13.40 10.70 -4.50
N TRP A 266 -14.16 10.98 -5.54
CA TRP A 266 -13.75 10.90 -6.94
C TRP A 266 -14.16 12.18 -7.65
N TYR A 267 -13.29 12.65 -8.54
CA TYR A 267 -13.55 13.74 -9.47
C TYR A 267 -13.59 13.16 -10.88
N GLN A 268 -14.58 13.55 -11.68
CA GLN A 268 -14.61 13.19 -13.09
C GLN A 268 -13.98 14.33 -13.91
N HIS A 269 -12.92 14.03 -14.68
CA HIS A 269 -12.33 15.02 -15.59
C HIS A 269 -13.37 15.44 -16.64
N PRO A 270 -13.61 16.75 -16.86
CA PRO A 270 -14.68 17.23 -17.72
C PRO A 270 -14.47 16.93 -19.21
N GLU A 271 -13.22 16.73 -19.65
CA GLU A 271 -12.90 16.47 -21.07
C GLU A 271 -12.87 14.97 -21.37
N ASP A 272 -12.15 14.19 -20.57
CA ASP A 272 -11.87 12.77 -20.86
C ASP A 272 -12.75 11.79 -20.08
N ASN A 273 -13.60 12.28 -19.19
CA ASN A 273 -14.51 11.49 -18.34
C ASN A 273 -13.84 10.48 -17.40
N PHE A 274 -12.51 10.46 -17.27
CA PHE A 274 -11.79 9.62 -16.32
C PHE A 274 -12.03 10.05 -14.87
N PHE A 275 -12.12 9.07 -13.97
CA PHE A 275 -12.25 9.31 -12.54
C PHE A 275 -10.88 9.41 -11.87
N ILE A 276 -10.64 10.54 -11.20
CA ILE A 276 -9.44 10.85 -10.46
C ILE A 276 -9.73 10.78 -8.96
N PRO A 277 -8.94 10.03 -8.17
CA PRO A 277 -9.02 10.05 -6.72
C PRO A 277 -8.82 11.46 -6.17
N CYS A 278 -9.70 11.91 -5.28
CA CYS A 278 -9.57 13.20 -4.63
C CYS A 278 -10.04 13.14 -3.17
N THR A 279 -10.01 14.29 -2.50
CA THR A 279 -10.48 14.46 -1.12
C THR A 279 -11.74 15.32 -1.05
N GLU A 280 -12.44 15.26 0.08
CA GLU A 280 -13.54 16.19 0.39
C GLU A 280 -13.06 17.66 0.37
N ASP A 281 -11.84 17.91 0.83
CA ASP A 281 -11.22 19.24 0.82
C ASP A 281 -11.02 19.77 -0.61
N ASP A 282 -10.72 18.90 -1.57
CA ASP A 282 -10.62 19.28 -2.99
C ASP A 282 -11.99 19.67 -3.55
N TYR A 283 -13.03 18.91 -3.21
CA TYR A 283 -14.42 19.24 -3.55
C TYR A 283 -14.83 20.60 -2.98
N ILE A 284 -14.55 20.86 -1.70
CA ILE A 284 -14.85 22.14 -1.03
C ILE A 284 -14.09 23.27 -1.71
N ALA A 285 -12.79 23.11 -1.95
CA ALA A 285 -11.96 24.13 -2.58
C ALA A 285 -12.48 24.50 -3.99
N ILE A 286 -12.81 23.50 -4.82
CA ILE A 286 -13.35 23.73 -6.17
C ILE A 286 -14.73 24.39 -6.11
N SER A 287 -15.57 24.01 -5.13
CA SER A 287 -16.88 24.64 -4.91
C SER A 287 -16.79 26.10 -4.49
N GLU A 288 -15.69 26.49 -3.85
CA GLU A 288 -15.38 27.88 -3.48
C GLU A 288 -14.64 28.66 -4.59
N GLY A 289 -14.44 28.06 -5.77
CA GLY A 289 -13.73 28.69 -6.88
C GLY A 289 -12.20 28.72 -6.69
N ARG A 290 -11.61 27.75 -5.98
CA ARG A 290 -10.16 27.54 -5.86
C ARG A 290 -9.76 26.28 -6.62
N ILE A 291 -8.58 26.25 -7.26
CA ILE A 291 -8.02 25.02 -7.84
C ILE A 291 -6.96 24.46 -6.89
N PRO A 292 -7.12 23.22 -6.37
CA PRO A 292 -6.07 22.58 -5.58
C PRO A 292 -4.83 22.28 -6.44
N ASP A 293 -3.65 22.42 -5.87
CA ASP A 293 -2.36 22.21 -6.58
C ASP A 293 -2.27 20.84 -7.29
N ASN A 294 -2.91 19.82 -6.71
CA ASN A 294 -2.94 18.46 -7.26
C ASN A 294 -3.69 18.35 -8.60
N PHE A 295 -4.68 19.22 -8.84
CA PHE A 295 -5.52 19.21 -10.06
C PHE A 295 -4.85 19.93 -11.24
N VAL A 296 -4.03 20.95 -10.94
CA VAL A 296 -3.23 21.67 -11.94
C VAL A 296 -2.16 20.75 -12.54
N LEU A 297 -1.70 19.77 -11.77
CA LEU A 297 -0.65 18.82 -12.20
C LEU A 297 -1.21 17.64 -13.00
N THR A 298 -2.50 17.31 -12.87
CA THR A 298 -3.15 16.23 -13.64
C THR A 298 -3.67 16.68 -15.01
N SER A 299 -3.78 18.00 -15.23
CA SER A 299 -4.18 18.62 -16.50
C SER A 299 -3.01 18.82 -17.49
N VAL A 300 -1.85 18.22 -17.19
CA VAL A 300 -0.67 18.19 -18.06
C VAL A 300 -0.31 16.73 -18.34
N HIS A 301 -1.20 16.02 -19.02
CA HIS A 301 -0.90 14.75 -19.69
C HIS A 301 -1.63 14.70 -21.03
#